data_AF-A0A519CDX0-F1
#
_entry.id   AF-A0A519CDX0-F1
#
_cell.length_a   1.000
_cell.length_b   1.000
_cell.length_c   1.000
_cell.angle_alpha   90.00
_cell.angle_beta   90.00
_cell.angle_gamma   90.00
#
_symmetry.space_group_name_H-M   'P 1'
#
loop_
_entity.id
_entity.type
_entity.pdbx_description
1 polymer ?
#
loop_
_entity_poly.entity_id
_entity_poly.type
_entity_poly.pdbx_seq_one_letter_code
_entity_poly.pdbx_strand_id
1 'polypeptide(L)'
;MGPRFGLSSDDERAGFNDKRWTIMAALLGTNTAMMLFQGIQQEVSPNSIREIALVIIGICLPFQAIYFMIHTYVIEYSDAIGRDQHRVLQRLSALCQVIAYMSLSGVILLWYNMSKMVGIAFTLSALIAIVLIRLAMSQAESLEKERTESD
;
A
#
# COMPACT_ATOMS: atom_id res chain seq x y z
N MET A 1 29.49 16.25 28.72
CA MET A 1 28.42 15.28 28.36
C MET A 1 27.59 15.92 27.26
N GLY A 2 27.92 15.64 26.00
CA GLY A 2 27.23 16.21 24.85
C GLY A 2 25.91 15.49 24.60
N PRO A 3 24.87 16.19 24.08
CA PRO A 3 23.64 15.53 23.65
C PRO A 3 23.94 14.65 22.42
N ARG A 4 23.47 13.39 22.48
CA ARG A 4 23.53 12.42 21.37
C ARG A 4 22.62 12.89 20.24
N PHE A 5 23.19 13.61 19.28
CA PHE A 5 22.58 13.91 17.99
C PHE A 5 22.85 12.70 17.06
N GLY A 6 21.92 11.74 17.03
CA GLY A 6 22.07 10.53 16.21
C GLY A 6 20.88 9.57 16.19
N LEU A 7 19.71 9.99 16.68
CA LEU A 7 18.52 9.13 16.82
C LEU A 7 17.40 9.42 15.81
N SER A 8 17.54 10.41 14.93
CA SER A 8 16.44 10.84 14.05
C SER A 8 16.17 9.87 12.89
N SER A 9 17.22 9.33 12.25
CA SER A 9 17.05 8.58 11.00
C SER A 9 16.40 7.21 11.14
N ASP A 10 16.61 6.53 12.28
CA ASP A 10 16.06 5.18 12.50
C ASP A 10 14.61 5.24 12.98
N ASP A 11 14.24 6.24 13.79
CA ASP A 11 12.84 6.50 14.15
C ASP A 11 12.01 6.97 12.95
N GLU A 12 12.57 7.82 12.08
CA GLU A 12 11.89 8.25 10.84
C GLU A 12 11.67 7.07 9.87
N ARG A 13 12.62 6.14 9.78
CA ARG A 13 12.50 4.92 8.97
C ARG A 13 11.49 3.94 9.56
N ALA A 14 11.49 3.74 10.87
CA ALA A 14 10.51 2.92 11.56
C ALA A 14 9.10 3.46 11.33
N GLY A 15 8.88 4.76 11.58
CA GLY A 15 7.59 5.41 11.37
C GLY A 15 7.11 5.40 9.91
N PHE A 16 8.01 5.47 8.91
CA PHE A 16 7.63 5.31 7.51
C PHE A 16 7.24 3.88 7.16
N ASN A 17 7.89 2.89 7.77
CA ASN A 17 7.57 1.47 7.58
C ASN A 17 6.20 1.13 8.20
N ASP A 18 5.90 1.67 9.38
CA ASP A 18 4.62 1.50 10.07
C ASP A 18 3.44 2.10 9.27
N LYS A 19 3.63 3.30 8.70
CA LYS A 19 2.63 3.92 7.81
C LYS A 19 2.32 3.06 6.59
N ARG A 20 3.33 2.44 5.98
CA ARG A 20 3.15 1.53 4.84
C ARG A 20 2.42 0.25 5.24
N TRP A 21 2.69 -0.25 6.44
CA TRP A 21 2.00 -1.41 6.99
C TRP A 21 0.51 -1.15 7.21
N THR A 22 0.14 -0.02 7.82
CA THR A 22 -1.28 0.36 8.01
C THR A 22 -2.03 0.43 6.68
N ILE A 23 -1.40 0.99 5.64
CA ILE A 23 -1.99 1.04 4.29
C ILE A 23 -2.23 -0.36 3.74
N MET A 24 -1.27 -1.27 3.89
CA MET A 24 -1.42 -2.64 3.40
C MET A 24 -2.47 -3.44 4.18
N ALA A 25 -2.57 -3.24 5.49
CA ALA A 25 -3.62 -3.85 6.30
C ALA A 25 -5.02 -3.35 5.88
N ALA A 26 -5.16 -2.05 5.62
CA ALA A 26 -6.41 -1.46 5.11
C ALA A 26 -6.78 -2.01 3.72
N LEU A 27 -5.79 -2.17 2.83
CA LEU A 27 -5.98 -2.77 1.51
C LEU A 27 -6.41 -4.24 1.60
N LEU A 28 -5.75 -5.04 2.44
CA LEU A 28 -6.11 -6.45 2.68
C LEU A 28 -7.56 -6.56 3.19
N GLY A 29 -7.94 -5.74 4.17
CA GLY A 29 -9.30 -5.70 4.71
C GLY A 29 -10.33 -5.30 3.65
N THR A 30 -10.03 -4.28 2.85
CA THR A 30 -10.92 -3.81 1.77
C THR A 30 -11.11 -4.87 0.69
N ASN A 31 -10.03 -5.50 0.24
CA ASN A 31 -10.05 -6.56 -0.77
C ASN A 31 -10.83 -7.78 -0.28
N THR A 32 -10.63 -8.17 0.98
CA THR A 32 -11.35 -9.30 1.60
C THR A 32 -12.84 -9.00 1.69
N ALA A 33 -13.22 -7.80 2.17
CA ALA A 33 -14.61 -7.38 2.24
C ALA A 33 -15.28 -7.34 0.86
N MET A 34 -14.61 -6.76 -0.14
CA MET A 34 -15.08 -6.71 -1.51
C MET A 34 -15.26 -8.12 -2.08
N MET A 35 -14.30 -9.03 -1.86
CA MET A 35 -14.40 -10.41 -2.31
C MET A 35 -15.60 -11.14 -1.69
N LEU A 36 -15.86 -10.93 -0.39
CA LEU A 36 -17.02 -11.54 0.29
C LEU A 36 -18.34 -10.99 -0.25
N PHE A 37 -18.53 -9.66 -0.25
CA PHE A 37 -19.79 -9.05 -0.67
C PHE A 37 -20.07 -9.27 -2.15
N GLN A 38 -19.06 -9.10 -3.00
CA GLN A 38 -19.22 -9.25 -4.44
C GLN A 38 -19.22 -10.72 -4.86
N GLY A 39 -18.60 -11.61 -4.09
CA GLY A 39 -18.70 -13.06 -4.28
C GLY A 39 -20.14 -13.55 -4.09
N ILE A 40 -20.79 -13.18 -2.98
CA ILE A 40 -22.20 -13.49 -2.74
C ILE A 40 -23.08 -12.91 -3.85
N GLN A 41 -22.80 -11.66 -4.25
CA GLN A 41 -23.57 -10.99 -5.28
C GLN A 41 -23.36 -11.62 -6.68
N GLN A 42 -22.17 -12.19 -6.94
CA GLN A 42 -21.84 -12.94 -8.14
C GLN A 42 -22.64 -14.25 -8.23
N GLU A 43 -22.83 -14.97 -7.12
CA GLU A 43 -23.66 -16.18 -7.09
C GLU A 43 -25.12 -15.89 -7.46
N VAL A 44 -25.65 -14.76 -7.01
CA VAL A 44 -27.03 -14.33 -7.30
C VAL A 44 -27.17 -13.76 -8.73
N SER A 45 -26.15 -13.07 -9.23
CA SER A 45 -26.23 -12.29 -10.47
C SER A 45 -24.95 -12.42 -11.31
N PRO A 46 -24.69 -13.56 -11.97
CA PRO A 46 -23.39 -13.81 -12.59
C PRO A 46 -23.01 -12.76 -13.63
N ASN A 47 -21.82 -12.17 -13.48
CA ASN A 47 -21.24 -11.20 -14.40
C ASN A 47 -19.75 -11.50 -14.64
N SER A 48 -19.37 -11.69 -15.91
CA SER A 48 -17.99 -12.08 -16.26
C SER A 48 -16.95 -11.02 -15.89
N ILE A 49 -17.28 -9.74 -15.93
CA ILE A 49 -16.33 -8.66 -15.57
C ILE A 49 -16.08 -8.66 -14.06
N ARG A 50 -17.14 -8.86 -13.26
CA ARG A 50 -17.01 -9.00 -11.81
C ARG A 50 -16.20 -10.23 -11.43
N GLU A 51 -16.40 -11.35 -12.14
CA GLU A 51 -15.62 -12.57 -11.91
C GLU A 51 -14.13 -12.33 -12.12
N ILE A 52 -13.75 -11.70 -13.24
CA ILE A 52 -12.35 -11.37 -13.54
C ILE A 52 -11.78 -10.45 -12.46
N ALA A 53 -12.54 -9.44 -12.03
CA ALA A 53 -12.12 -8.55 -10.95
C ALA A 53 -11.88 -9.30 -9.63
N LEU A 54 -12.79 -10.20 -9.26
CA LEU A 54 -12.69 -11.03 -8.06
C LEU A 54 -11.51 -12.01 -8.14
N VAL A 55 -11.23 -12.58 -9.31
CA VAL A 55 -10.08 -13.47 -9.54
C VAL A 55 -8.76 -12.71 -9.36
N ILE A 56 -8.65 -11.49 -9.91
CA ILE A 56 -7.46 -10.63 -9.72
C ILE A 56 -7.25 -10.35 -8.24
N ILE A 57 -8.31 -9.96 -7.52
CA ILE A 57 -8.23 -9.71 -6.07
C ILE A 57 -7.85 -11.00 -5.33
N GLY A 58 -8.49 -12.13 -5.64
CA GLY A 58 -8.26 -13.42 -5.00
C GLY A 58 -6.83 -13.93 -5.15
N ILE A 59 -6.20 -13.73 -6.30
CA ILE A 59 -4.79 -14.10 -6.51
C ILE A 59 -3.86 -13.16 -5.72
N CYS A 60 -4.22 -11.90 -5.51
CA CYS A 60 -3.40 -10.93 -4.77
C CYS A 60 -3.48 -11.08 -3.24
N LEU A 61 -4.61 -11.56 -2.70
CA LEU A 61 -4.83 -11.76 -1.26
C LEU A 61 -3.75 -12.61 -0.55
N PRO A 62 -3.31 -13.77 -1.07
CA PRO A 62 -2.25 -14.55 -0.40
C PRO A 62 -0.92 -13.77 -0.32
N PHE A 63 -0.58 -12.96 -1.32
CA PHE A 63 0.62 -12.11 -1.27
C PHE A 63 0.49 -10.98 -0.24
N GLN A 64 -0.70 -10.42 -0.07
CA GLN A 64 -0.99 -9.44 0.98
C GLN A 64 -0.88 -10.05 2.38
N ALA A 65 -1.38 -11.28 2.56
CA ALA A 65 -1.28 -12.02 3.82
C ALA A 65 0.18 -12.38 4.16
N ILE A 66 0.97 -12.82 3.18
CA ILE A 66 2.41 -13.11 3.36
C ILE A 66 3.16 -11.82 3.73
N TYR A 67 2.91 -10.70 3.05
CA TYR A 67 3.51 -9.41 3.41
C TYR A 67 3.22 -9.05 4.87
N PHE A 68 1.97 -9.20 5.30
CA PHE A 68 1.55 -8.93 6.68
C PHE A 68 2.29 -9.85 7.67
N MET A 69 2.34 -11.15 7.40
CA MET A 69 3.02 -12.13 8.25
C MET A 69 4.53 -11.86 8.35
N ILE A 70 5.18 -11.53 7.24
CA ILE A 70 6.58 -11.13 7.22
C ILE A 70 6.81 -9.91 8.11
N HIS A 71 5.97 -8.89 7.99
CA HIS A 71 6.12 -7.66 8.75
C HIS A 71 5.91 -7.89 10.26
N THR A 72 4.85 -8.61 10.65
CA THR A 72 4.63 -9.00 12.04
C THR A 72 5.80 -9.81 12.60
N TYR A 73 6.35 -10.75 11.81
CA TYR A 73 7.51 -11.52 12.21
C TYR A 73 8.75 -10.65 12.44
N VAL A 74 8.99 -9.65 11.59
CA VAL A 74 10.11 -8.71 11.77
C VAL A 74 9.97 -7.89 13.04
N ILE A 75 8.75 -7.43 13.36
CA ILE A 75 8.49 -6.66 14.58
C ILE A 75 8.69 -7.56 15.81
N GLU A 76 8.04 -8.73 15.82
CA GLU A 76 8.05 -9.66 16.96
C GLU A 76 9.45 -10.19 17.29
N TYR A 77 10.26 -10.46 16.27
CA TYR A 77 11.60 -11.03 16.42
C TYR A 77 12.72 -10.05 16.07
N SER A 78 12.46 -8.74 16.18
CA SER A 78 13.40 -7.68 15.82
C SER A 78 14.77 -7.81 16.49
N ASP A 79 14.82 -8.28 17.74
CA ASP A 79 16.07 -8.50 18.50
C ASP A 79 16.82 -9.80 18.14
N ALA A 80 16.15 -10.77 17.51
CA ALA A 80 16.71 -12.09 17.19
C ALA A 80 17.14 -12.23 15.72
N ILE A 81 16.67 -11.34 14.84
CA ILE A 81 16.92 -11.42 13.40
C ILE A 81 18.28 -10.78 13.05
N GLY A 82 19.17 -11.58 12.45
CA GLY A 82 20.44 -11.08 11.94
C GLY A 82 20.27 -10.11 10.76
N ARG A 83 21.21 -9.17 10.59
CA ARG A 83 21.18 -8.15 9.52
C ARG A 83 21.01 -8.72 8.11
N ASP A 84 21.55 -9.90 7.83
CA ASP A 84 21.44 -10.55 6.52
C ASP A 84 20.05 -11.16 6.27
N GLN A 85 19.42 -11.73 7.30
CA GLN A 85 18.05 -12.25 7.22
C GLN A 85 17.05 -11.11 6.98
N HIS A 86 17.24 -9.97 7.66
CA HIS A 86 16.40 -8.80 7.47
C HIS A 86 16.43 -8.27 6.03
N ARG A 87 17.60 -8.29 5.36
CA ARG A 87 17.74 -7.88 3.95
C ARG A 87 17.00 -8.81 3.00
N VAL A 88 17.08 -10.12 3.19
CA VAL A 88 16.34 -11.09 2.36
C VAL A 88 14.84 -10.91 2.54
N LEU A 89 14.41 -10.71 3.79
CA LEU A 89 13.01 -10.58 4.16
C LEU A 89 12.41 -9.25 3.64
N GLN A 90 13.17 -8.16 3.66
CA GLN A 90 12.80 -6.90 3.02
C GLN A 90 12.64 -7.02 1.50
N ARG A 91 13.52 -7.76 0.82
CA ARG A 91 13.39 -8.00 -0.64
C ARG A 91 12.13 -8.79 -0.96
N LEU A 92 11.85 -9.84 -0.19
CA LEU A 92 10.63 -10.65 -0.34
C LEU A 92 9.37 -9.82 -0.08
N SER A 93 9.39 -9.00 0.99
CA SER A 93 8.32 -8.07 1.32
C SER A 93 8.08 -7.06 0.20
N ALA A 94 9.13 -6.47 -0.37
CA ALA A 94 8.98 -5.52 -1.48
C ALA A 94 8.33 -6.16 -2.73
N LEU A 95 8.69 -7.40 -3.07
CA LEU A 95 8.06 -8.12 -4.18
C LEU A 95 6.58 -8.41 -3.91
N CYS A 96 6.25 -8.89 -2.70
CA CYS A 96 4.85 -9.07 -2.29
C CYS A 96 4.08 -7.74 -2.33
N GLN A 97 4.74 -6.64 -1.96
CA GLN A 97 4.13 -5.32 -1.96
C GLN A 97 3.73 -4.87 -3.38
N VAL A 98 4.58 -5.10 -4.38
CA VAL A 98 4.27 -4.79 -5.78
C VAL A 98 3.07 -5.60 -6.27
N ILE A 99 3.05 -6.91 -5.99
CA ILE A 99 1.92 -7.79 -6.36
C ILE A 99 0.65 -7.38 -5.60
N ALA A 100 0.76 -7.03 -4.33
CA ALA A 100 -0.36 -6.56 -3.52
C ALA A 100 -1.00 -5.29 -4.10
N TYR A 101 -0.20 -4.35 -4.61
CA TYR A 101 -0.74 -3.15 -5.26
C TYR A 101 -1.41 -3.43 -6.61
N MET A 102 -1.11 -4.53 -7.30
CA MET A 102 -1.84 -4.93 -8.51
C MET A 102 -3.33 -5.17 -8.24
N SER A 103 -3.70 -5.53 -7.00
CA SER A 103 -5.11 -5.70 -6.61
C SER A 103 -5.98 -4.46 -6.80
N LEU A 104 -5.39 -3.24 -6.81
CA LEU A 104 -6.12 -2.00 -7.08
C LEU A 104 -6.78 -2.03 -8.47
N SER A 105 -6.16 -2.70 -9.45
CA SER A 105 -6.74 -2.83 -10.79
C SER A 105 -8.04 -3.63 -10.78
N GLY A 106 -8.12 -4.68 -9.96
CA GLY A 106 -9.35 -5.46 -9.75
C GLY A 106 -10.43 -4.64 -9.06
N VAL A 107 -10.08 -3.84 -8.04
CA VAL A 107 -11.02 -2.94 -7.36
C VAL A 107 -11.59 -1.89 -8.32
N ILE A 108 -10.73 -1.29 -9.16
CA ILE A 108 -11.17 -0.33 -10.19
C ILE A 108 -12.14 -1.02 -11.15
N LEU A 109 -11.78 -2.19 -11.69
CA LEU A 109 -12.62 -2.94 -12.63
C LEU A 109 -14.01 -3.27 -12.02
N LEU A 110 -14.03 -3.64 -10.74
CA LEU A 110 -15.24 -3.93 -9.99
C LEU A 110 -16.14 -2.70 -9.85
N TRP A 111 -15.58 -1.53 -9.53
CA TRP A 111 -16.35 -0.29 -9.44
C TRP A 111 -16.88 0.19 -10.79
N TYR A 112 -16.11 0.04 -11.87
CA TYR A 112 -16.60 0.34 -13.22
C TYR A 112 -17.76 -0.58 -13.62
N ASN A 113 -17.74 -1.84 -13.20
CA ASN A 113 -18.83 -2.78 -13.44
C ASN A 113 -20.10 -2.40 -12.65
N MET A 114 -19.96 -1.98 -11.39
CA MET A 114 -21.10 -1.62 -10.53
C MET A 114 -21.77 -0.31 -10.98
N SER A 115 -20.98 0.73 -11.27
CA SER A 115 -21.50 1.97 -11.86
C SER A 115 -20.37 2.73 -12.54
N LYS A 116 -20.57 3.01 -13.85
CA LYS A 116 -19.62 3.80 -14.64
C LYS A 116 -19.33 5.17 -14.00
N MET A 117 -20.32 5.79 -13.38
CA MET A 117 -20.17 7.10 -12.74
C MET A 117 -19.27 7.04 -11.50
N VAL A 118 -19.42 5.97 -10.70
CA VAL A 118 -18.59 5.74 -9.50
C VAL A 118 -17.14 5.43 -9.91
N GLY A 119 -16.94 4.59 -10.93
CA GLY A 119 -15.61 4.28 -11.47
C GLY A 119 -14.87 5.54 -11.94
N ILE A 120 -15.52 6.40 -12.73
CA ILE A 120 -14.93 7.65 -13.23
C ILE A 120 -14.61 8.61 -12.07
N ALA A 121 -15.54 8.80 -11.13
CA ALA A 121 -15.33 9.69 -9.98
C ALA A 121 -14.13 9.23 -9.12
N PHE A 122 -13.98 7.92 -8.90
CA PHE A 122 -12.84 7.36 -8.17
C PHE A 122 -11.52 7.58 -8.93
N THR A 123 -11.47 7.25 -10.22
CA THR A 123 -10.25 7.44 -11.03
C THR A 123 -9.84 8.92 -11.08
N LEU A 124 -10.79 9.83 -11.27
CA LEU A 124 -10.52 11.27 -11.29
C LEU A 124 -10.00 11.76 -9.92
N SER A 125 -10.62 11.32 -8.83
CA SER A 125 -10.17 11.66 -7.48
C SER A 125 -8.75 11.15 -7.19
N ALA A 126 -8.44 9.92 -7.62
CA ALA A 126 -7.10 9.34 -7.48
C ALA A 126 -6.05 10.12 -8.28
N LEU A 127 -6.37 10.52 -9.51
CA LEU A 127 -5.47 11.35 -10.32
C LEU A 127 -5.20 12.71 -9.68
N ILE A 128 -6.25 13.39 -9.19
CA ILE A 128 -6.11 14.67 -8.47
C ILE A 128 -5.23 14.49 -7.23
N ALA A 129 -5.44 13.43 -6.44
CA ALA A 129 -4.62 13.16 -5.27
C ALA A 129 -3.13 12.96 -5.62
N ILE A 130 -2.83 12.22 -6.69
CA ILE A 130 -1.45 12.03 -7.17
C ILE A 130 -0.82 13.37 -7.58
N VAL A 131 -1.56 14.21 -8.31
CA VAL A 131 -1.08 15.54 -8.71
C VAL A 131 -0.81 16.41 -7.48
N LEU A 132 -1.71 16.42 -6.50
CA LEU A 132 -1.53 17.18 -5.26
C LEU A 132 -0.28 16.74 -4.49
N ILE A 133 -0.03 15.43 -4.39
CA ILE A 133 1.19 14.91 -3.75
C ILE A 133 2.43 15.41 -4.50
N ARG A 134 2.42 15.35 -5.84
CA ARG A 134 3.54 15.84 -6.66
C ARG A 134 3.78 17.33 -6.47
N LEU A 135 2.72 18.13 -6.46
CA LEU A 135 2.79 19.58 -6.23
C LEU A 135 3.27 19.93 -4.82
N ALA A 136 2.86 19.17 -3.81
CA ALA A 136 3.33 19.36 -2.43
C ALA A 136 4.82 19.03 -2.31
N MET A 137 5.28 17.94 -2.92
CA MET A 137 6.70 17.56 -2.92
C MET A 137 7.56 18.57 -3.68
N SER A 138 7.11 19.06 -4.84
CA SER A 138 7.86 20.09 -5.59
C SER A 138 7.95 21.41 -4.83
N GLN A 139 6.89 21.79 -4.09
CA GLN A 139 6.91 22.96 -3.21
C GLN A 139 7.89 22.79 -2.04
N ALA A 140 7.91 21.61 -1.42
CA ALA A 140 8.86 21.31 -0.35
C ALA A 140 10.32 21.42 -0.83
N GLU A 141 10.61 20.89 -2.03
CA GLU A 141 11.94 20.98 -2.64
C GLU A 141 12.36 22.42 -2.95
N SER A 142 11.43 23.27 -3.44
CA SER A 142 11.73 24.69 -3.67
C SER A 142 12.03 25.46 -2.39
N LEU A 143 11.33 25.16 -1.30
CA LEU A 143 11.54 25.81 0.00
C LEU A 143 12.89 25.40 0.64
N GLU A 144 13.31 24.15 0.45
CA GLU A 144 14.61 23.67 0.90
C GLU A 144 15.75 24.35 0.13
N LYS A 145 15.54 24.61 -1.17
CA LYS A 145 16.51 25.31 -2.02
C LYS A 145 16.67 26.80 -1.64
N GLU A 146 15.58 27.52 -1.36
CA GLU A 146 15.66 28.91 -0.88
C GLU A 146 16.34 29.02 0.49
N ARG A 147 16.12 28.05 1.40
CA ARG A 147 16.81 28.03 2.70
C ARG A 147 18.32 27.85 2.56
N THR A 148 18.77 27.05 1.60
CA THR A 148 20.20 26.75 1.40
C THR A 148 20.96 27.83 0.62
N GLU A 149 20.28 28.71 -0.11
CA GLU A 149 20.89 29.90 -0.74
C GLU A 149 20.95 31.13 0.19
N SER A 150 20.31 31.08 1.37
CA SER A 150 20.30 32.16 2.36
C SER A 150 21.27 31.98 3.54
N ASP A 151 21.97 30.85 3.60
CA ASP A 151 23.06 30.53 4.55
C ASP A 151 24.44 30.63 3.85
#